data_AF-X1TRB8-F1
#
_entry.id   AF-X1TRB8-F1
#
_cell.length_a   1.000
_cell.length_b   1.000
_cell.length_c   1.000
_cell.angle_alpha   90.00
_cell.angle_beta   90.00
_cell.angle_gamma   90.00
#
_symmetry.space_group_name_H-M   'P 1'
#
loop_
_entity.id
_entity.type
_entity.pdbx_description
1 polymer ?
#
loop_
_entity_poly.entity_id
_entity_poly.type
_entity_poly.pdbx_seq_one_letter_code
_entity_poly.pdbx_strand_id
1 'polypeptide(L)'
;LDEFTATAGYNRNYAARILRLKVGKVIGYTKMGGKKIKYVIGKRKRKKYRKPRIYTYDVFLGLRKIWTIFDFICSKRLAPFMAEAIEKLEYHREIDLTDKVREKLLKISASTIDRLLKSEKDKFRLGKGRKGTKPGTLLKHSIPIRTFADWDNARPGFVEVDLVGHDGGNTSGDFIQSLNFVDIARI
;
A
#
# COMPACT_ATOMS: atom_id res chain seq x y z
N LEU A 1 19.64 3.72 50.13
CA LEU A 1 20.89 3.32 49.42
C LEU A 1 21.46 2.05 50.04
N ASP A 2 21.44 1.96 51.37
CA ASP A 2 21.89 0.81 52.17
C ASP A 2 21.23 -0.51 51.80
N GLU A 3 19.90 -0.54 51.64
CA GLU A 3 19.18 -1.75 51.22
C GLU A 3 19.64 -2.24 49.84
N PHE A 4 19.76 -1.35 48.85
CA PHE A 4 20.20 -1.71 47.50
C PHE A 4 21.65 -2.23 47.47
N THR A 5 22.55 -1.65 48.29
CA THR A 5 23.92 -2.14 48.42
C THR A 5 23.98 -3.53 49.07
N ALA A 6 23.13 -3.79 50.07
CA ALA A 6 23.04 -5.08 50.73
C ALA A 6 22.49 -6.17 49.80
N THR A 7 21.48 -5.85 48.97
CA THR A 7 20.87 -6.81 48.05
C THR A 7 21.72 -7.08 46.80
N ALA A 8 22.37 -6.05 46.24
CA ALA A 8 23.14 -6.19 44.99
C ALA A 8 24.63 -6.53 45.20
N GLY A 9 25.13 -6.45 46.44
CA GLY A 9 26.56 -6.65 46.75
C GLY A 9 27.47 -5.53 46.23
N TYR A 10 26.91 -4.38 45.86
CA TYR A 10 27.67 -3.27 45.30
C TYR A 10 28.21 -2.34 46.38
N ASN A 11 29.40 -1.78 46.16
CA ASN A 11 29.90 -0.71 47.01
C ASN A 11 29.00 0.53 46.90
N ARG A 12 28.95 1.34 47.96
CA ARG A 12 28.04 2.48 48.09
C ARG A 12 28.18 3.50 46.96
N ASN A 13 29.41 3.77 46.53
CA ASN A 13 29.69 4.71 45.44
C ASN A 13 29.20 4.20 44.08
N TYR A 14 29.38 2.91 43.82
CA TYR A 14 28.94 2.25 42.60
C TYR A 14 27.41 2.17 42.56
N ALA A 15 26.78 1.80 43.67
CA ALA A 15 25.32 1.82 43.82
C ALA A 15 24.73 3.21 43.57
N ALA A 16 25.29 4.25 44.19
CA ALA A 16 24.86 5.63 43.96
C ALA A 16 25.04 6.05 42.50
N ARG A 17 26.13 5.62 41.84
CA ARG A 17 26.37 5.88 40.42
C ARG A 17 25.33 5.21 39.54
N ILE A 18 25.03 3.91 39.75
CA ILE A 18 24.04 3.15 38.98
C ILE A 18 22.65 3.75 39.12
N LEU A 19 22.23 4.13 40.33
CA LEU A 19 20.91 4.72 40.56
C LEU A 19 20.76 6.12 39.93
N ARG A 20 21.87 6.84 39.68
CA ARG A 20 21.90 8.12 38.96
C ARG A 20 22.02 7.97 37.44
N LEU A 21 22.05 6.75 36.91
CA LEU A 21 22.11 6.52 35.47
C LEU A 21 20.75 6.77 34.83
N LYS A 22 20.67 7.79 33.96
CA LYS A 22 19.49 8.08 33.14
C LYS A 22 19.67 7.54 31.72
N VAL A 23 18.55 7.23 31.07
CA VAL A 23 18.51 6.90 29.64
C VAL A 23 19.20 8.00 28.84
N GLY A 24 20.11 7.64 27.94
CA GLY A 24 20.91 8.58 27.15
C GLY A 24 22.24 8.98 27.80
N LYS A 25 22.51 8.60 29.05
CA LYS A 25 23.79 8.87 29.71
C LYS A 25 24.89 7.95 29.17
N VAL A 26 26.05 8.55 28.95
CA VAL A 26 27.26 7.89 28.48
C VAL A 26 27.93 7.19 29.66
N ILE A 27 28.12 5.88 29.58
CA ILE A 27 28.77 5.10 30.63
C ILE A 27 30.29 5.07 30.42
N GLY A 28 30.75 5.14 29.17
CA GLY A 28 32.17 5.14 28.86
C GLY A 28 32.45 5.12 27.36
N TYR A 29 33.75 5.11 27.04
CA TYR A 29 34.25 4.97 25.68
C TYR A 29 35.19 3.76 25.63
N THR A 30 35.14 2.99 24.55
CA THR A 30 36.19 1.99 24.25
C THR A 30 36.74 2.22 22.85
N LYS A 31 37.93 1.71 22.57
CA LYS A 31 38.47 1.61 21.21
C LYS A 31 38.33 0.16 20.74
N MET A 32 37.66 -0.04 19.62
CA MET A 32 37.52 -1.36 18.99
C MET A 32 37.77 -1.19 17.49
N GLY A 33 38.73 -1.94 16.93
CA GLY A 33 39.10 -1.84 15.51
C GLY A 33 39.52 -0.42 15.08
N GLY A 34 40.25 0.31 15.91
CA GLY A 34 40.69 1.69 15.64
C GLY A 34 39.62 2.79 15.78
N LYS A 35 38.35 2.44 16.02
CA LYS A 35 37.25 3.41 16.19
C LYS A 35 36.86 3.56 17.66
N LYS A 36 36.57 4.79 18.08
CA LYS A 36 36.09 5.12 19.44
C LYS A 36 34.58 4.88 19.52
N ILE A 37 34.17 3.88 20.29
CA ILE A 37 32.77 3.49 20.53
C ILE A 37 32.29 4.09 21.85
N LYS A 38 31.10 4.70 21.83
CA LYS A 38 30.46 5.36 22.98
C LYS A 38 29.38 4.45 23.56
N TYR A 39 29.52 4.02 24.81
CA TYR A 39 28.49 3.25 25.52
C TYR A 39 27.44 4.19 26.10
N VAL A 40 26.20 4.05 25.66
CA VAL A 40 25.07 4.88 26.12
C VAL A 40 23.98 3.96 26.65
N ILE A 41 23.35 4.34 27.76
CA ILE A 41 22.17 3.64 28.29
C ILE A 41 21.02 3.83 27.30
N GLY A 42 20.78 2.80 26.48
CA GLY A 42 19.66 2.76 25.57
C GLY A 42 18.33 2.55 26.29
N LYS A 43 17.23 2.97 25.64
CA LYS A 43 15.89 2.54 26.06
C LYS A 43 15.77 1.03 25.82
N ARG A 44 15.18 0.29 26.77
CA ARG A 44 14.84 -1.13 26.56
C ARG A 44 13.87 -1.20 25.38
N LYS A 45 14.33 -1.75 24.25
CA LYS A 45 13.47 -1.94 23.07
C LYS A 45 12.36 -2.92 23.47
N ARG A 46 11.11 -2.43 23.55
CA ARG A 46 9.95 -3.31 23.73
C ARG A 46 9.90 -4.26 22.53
N LYS A 47 10.02 -5.56 22.78
CA LYS A 47 9.77 -6.57 21.73
C LYS A 47 8.30 -6.41 21.33
N LYS A 48 8.04 -5.96 20.10
CA LYS A 48 6.68 -5.92 19.56
C LYS A 48 6.22 -7.36 19.40
N TYR A 49 5.24 -7.77 20.20
CA TYR A 49 4.59 -9.06 20.03
C TYR A 49 3.91 -9.06 18.65
N ARG A 50 4.34 -9.95 17.76
CA ARG A 50 3.70 -10.14 16.46
C ARG A 50 2.62 -11.19 16.66
N LYS A 51 1.36 -10.78 16.57
CA LYS A 51 0.24 -11.73 16.50
C LYS A 51 0.49 -12.70 15.34
N PRO A 52 0.13 -13.99 15.49
CA PRO A 52 0.22 -14.95 14.39
C PRO A 52 -0.59 -14.46 13.20
N ARG A 53 -0.07 -14.68 11.99
CA ARG A 53 -0.75 -14.28 10.75
C ARG A 53 -1.96 -15.18 10.54
N ILE A 54 -3.16 -14.59 10.50
CA ILE A 54 -4.42 -15.30 10.24
C ILE A 54 -4.44 -15.84 8.80
N TYR A 55 -4.04 -14.98 7.85
CA TYR A 55 -3.94 -15.32 6.44
C TYR A 55 -2.51 -15.77 6.11
N THR A 56 -2.40 -17.07 5.96
CA THR A 56 -1.17 -17.80 5.63
C THR A 56 -0.96 -17.86 4.11
N TYR A 57 0.14 -18.45 3.67
CA TYR A 57 0.55 -18.43 2.26
C TYR A 57 -0.39 -19.23 1.34
N ASP A 58 -0.98 -20.32 1.86
CA ASP A 58 -2.08 -21.08 1.27
C ASP A 58 -3.28 -20.21 0.87
N VAL A 59 -3.75 -19.33 1.78
CA VAL A 59 -4.84 -18.39 1.48
C VAL A 59 -4.43 -17.43 0.37
N PHE A 60 -3.19 -16.92 0.41
CA PHE A 60 -2.69 -16.04 -0.64
C PHE A 60 -2.67 -16.73 -2.01
N LEU A 61 -2.24 -18.00 -2.08
CA LEU A 61 -2.22 -18.76 -3.33
C LEU A 61 -3.62 -18.96 -3.90
N GLY A 62 -4.58 -19.37 -3.06
CA GLY A 62 -5.99 -19.51 -3.46
C GLY A 62 -6.58 -18.18 -3.93
N LEU A 63 -6.40 -17.12 -3.14
CA LEU A 63 -6.87 -15.77 -3.46
C LEU A 63 -6.27 -15.26 -4.78
N ARG A 64 -4.97 -15.47 -5.01
CA ARG A 64 -4.30 -15.05 -6.23
C ARG A 64 -4.86 -15.77 -7.45
N LYS A 65 -5.10 -17.09 -7.35
CA LYS A 65 -5.68 -17.88 -8.45
C LYS A 65 -7.09 -17.39 -8.80
N ILE A 66 -7.95 -17.21 -7.81
CA ILE A 66 -9.29 -16.63 -7.99
C ILE A 66 -9.20 -15.25 -8.66
N TRP A 67 -8.35 -14.37 -8.13
CA TRP A 67 -8.18 -13.01 -8.68
C TRP A 67 -7.69 -12.99 -10.13
N THR A 68 -6.83 -13.95 -10.52
CA THR A 68 -6.38 -14.10 -11.91
C THR A 68 -7.47 -14.63 -12.83
N ILE A 69 -8.30 -15.58 -12.38
CA ILE A 69 -9.41 -16.12 -13.20
C ILE A 69 -10.46 -15.05 -13.50
N PHE A 70 -10.71 -14.13 -12.57
CA PHE A 70 -11.63 -13.01 -12.75
C PHE A 70 -10.95 -11.75 -13.29
N ASP A 71 -9.93 -11.89 -14.15
CA ASP A 71 -9.26 -10.78 -14.85
C ASP A 71 -8.90 -9.59 -13.95
N PHE A 72 -8.35 -9.89 -12.77
CA PHE A 72 -7.83 -8.90 -11.84
C PHE A 72 -8.85 -7.89 -11.28
N ILE A 73 -10.13 -8.27 -11.16
CA ILE A 73 -11.18 -7.40 -10.61
C ILE A 73 -10.80 -6.75 -9.26
N CYS A 74 -11.34 -5.55 -9.01
CA CYS A 74 -11.01 -4.80 -7.81
C CYS A 74 -11.52 -5.49 -6.54
N SER A 75 -10.78 -5.33 -5.43
CA SER A 75 -11.02 -6.06 -4.19
C SER A 75 -12.36 -5.75 -3.53
N LYS A 76 -12.95 -4.58 -3.80
CA LYS A 76 -14.29 -4.21 -3.36
C LYS A 76 -15.41 -4.98 -4.07
N ARG A 77 -15.17 -5.38 -5.33
CA ARG A 77 -16.09 -6.25 -6.10
C ARG A 77 -15.83 -7.72 -5.79
N LEU A 78 -14.56 -8.11 -5.65
CA LEU A 78 -14.18 -9.49 -5.38
C LEU A 78 -14.66 -9.97 -4.00
N ALA A 79 -14.59 -9.14 -2.96
CA ALA A 79 -14.95 -9.54 -1.60
C ALA A 79 -16.41 -10.04 -1.45
N PRO A 80 -17.45 -9.29 -1.88
CA PRO A 80 -18.83 -9.79 -1.80
C PRO A 80 -19.10 -10.96 -2.75
N PHE A 81 -18.39 -11.03 -3.87
CA PHE A 81 -18.53 -12.09 -4.87
C PHE A 81 -17.74 -13.38 -4.52
N MET A 82 -16.96 -13.36 -3.44
CA MET A 82 -16.04 -14.46 -3.09
C MET A 82 -16.75 -15.80 -2.90
N ALA A 83 -17.97 -15.79 -2.33
CA ALA A 83 -18.73 -17.00 -2.08
C ALA A 83 -19.13 -17.72 -3.38
N GLU A 84 -19.74 -16.99 -4.30
CA GLU A 84 -20.15 -17.50 -5.61
C GLU A 84 -18.93 -17.90 -6.46
N ALA A 85 -17.86 -17.09 -6.41
CA ALA A 85 -16.59 -17.39 -7.07
C ALA A 85 -16.03 -18.75 -6.62
N ILE A 86 -15.93 -18.99 -5.31
CA ILE A 86 -15.40 -20.25 -4.79
C ILE A 86 -16.28 -21.43 -5.21
N GLU A 87 -17.59 -21.31 -5.05
CA GLU A 87 -18.54 -22.39 -5.39
C GLU A 87 -18.43 -22.80 -6.86
N LYS A 88 -18.44 -21.83 -7.78
CA LYS A 88 -18.31 -22.11 -9.22
C LYS A 88 -16.95 -22.71 -9.57
N LEU A 89 -15.88 -22.20 -8.98
CA LEU A 89 -14.54 -22.68 -9.27
C LEU A 89 -14.28 -24.08 -8.71
N GLU A 90 -14.84 -24.42 -7.54
CA GLU A 90 -14.81 -25.78 -6.99
C GLU A 90 -15.64 -26.73 -7.88
N TYR A 91 -16.82 -26.31 -8.32
CA TYR A 91 -17.68 -27.10 -9.21
C TYR A 91 -16.99 -27.46 -10.53
N HIS A 92 -16.29 -26.51 -11.14
CA HIS A 92 -15.51 -26.73 -12.36
C HIS A 92 -14.12 -27.35 -12.13
N ARG A 93 -13.77 -27.68 -10.87
CA ARG A 93 -12.46 -28.22 -10.48
C ARG A 93 -11.28 -27.32 -10.84
N GLU A 94 -11.53 -26.02 -10.94
CA GLU A 94 -10.53 -25.00 -11.21
C GLU A 94 -9.71 -24.66 -9.96
N ILE A 95 -10.24 -24.89 -8.76
CA ILE A 95 -9.53 -24.69 -7.50
C ILE A 95 -9.73 -25.88 -6.57
N ASP A 96 -8.70 -26.17 -5.79
CA ASP A 96 -8.74 -27.14 -4.70
C ASP A 96 -8.33 -26.41 -3.41
N LEU A 97 -9.27 -26.27 -2.48
CA LEU A 97 -9.11 -25.52 -1.24
C LEU A 97 -9.41 -26.43 -0.06
N THR A 98 -8.55 -26.40 0.94
CA THR A 98 -8.89 -27.01 2.24
C THR A 98 -10.00 -26.21 2.92
N ASP A 99 -10.82 -26.87 3.74
CA ASP A 99 -11.94 -26.24 4.47
C ASP A 99 -11.49 -24.99 5.26
N LYS A 100 -10.30 -25.04 5.86
CA LYS A 100 -9.71 -23.94 6.61
C LYS A 100 -9.38 -22.73 5.72
N VAL A 101 -8.92 -22.96 4.50
CA VAL A 101 -8.63 -21.89 3.54
C VAL A 101 -9.92 -21.32 2.99
N ARG A 102 -10.89 -22.17 2.65
CA ARG A 102 -12.22 -21.79 2.19
C ARG A 102 -12.91 -20.87 3.19
N GLU A 103 -12.96 -21.25 4.46
CA GLU A 103 -13.57 -20.42 5.51
C GLU A 103 -12.88 -19.06 5.65
N LYS A 104 -11.53 -19.02 5.60
CA LYS A 104 -10.77 -17.77 5.66
C LYS A 104 -11.05 -16.88 4.46
N LEU A 105 -11.15 -17.44 3.25
CA LEU A 105 -11.46 -16.68 2.04
C LEU A 105 -12.89 -16.13 2.10
N LEU A 106 -13.87 -16.91 2.58
CA LEU A 106 -15.25 -16.42 2.73
C LEU A 106 -15.37 -15.25 3.72
N LYS A 107 -14.52 -15.22 4.77
CA LYS A 107 -14.50 -14.15 5.78
C LYS A 107 -13.59 -12.97 5.43
N ILE A 108 -12.89 -13.01 4.30
CA ILE A 108 -11.86 -12.02 3.98
C ILE A 108 -12.50 -10.67 3.62
N SER A 109 -11.93 -9.59 4.15
CA SER A 109 -12.35 -8.23 3.79
C SER A 109 -11.61 -7.70 2.56
N ALA A 110 -12.24 -6.81 1.81
CA ALA A 110 -11.63 -6.12 0.66
C ALA A 110 -10.27 -5.50 0.98
N SER A 111 -10.14 -4.85 2.16
CA SER A 111 -8.87 -4.25 2.61
C SER A 111 -7.76 -5.28 2.84
N THR A 112 -8.12 -6.50 3.23
CA THR A 112 -7.16 -7.58 3.45
C THR A 112 -6.76 -8.23 2.13
N ILE A 113 -7.70 -8.39 1.20
CA ILE A 113 -7.40 -8.78 -0.19
C ILE A 113 -6.37 -7.81 -0.78
N ASP A 114 -6.61 -6.49 -0.70
CA ASP A 114 -5.70 -5.48 -1.23
C ASP A 114 -4.29 -5.59 -0.64
N ARG A 115 -4.19 -5.83 0.67
CA ARG A 115 -2.91 -5.95 1.36
C ARG A 115 -2.17 -7.24 1.02
N LEU A 116 -2.88 -8.36 0.83
CA LEU A 116 -2.29 -9.64 0.44
C LEU A 116 -1.82 -9.62 -1.02
N LEU A 117 -2.63 -9.06 -1.92
CA LEU A 117 -2.32 -8.97 -3.35
C LEU A 117 -1.42 -7.80 -3.69
N LYS A 118 -1.07 -6.93 -2.73
CA LYS A 118 -0.28 -5.71 -2.99
C LYS A 118 1.00 -6.00 -3.77
N SER A 119 1.76 -7.01 -3.35
CA SER A 119 3.02 -7.36 -4.03
C SER A 119 2.81 -7.85 -5.46
N GLU A 120 1.70 -8.55 -5.74
CA GLU A 120 1.37 -8.95 -7.11
C GLU A 120 0.90 -7.77 -7.94
N LYS A 121 -0.02 -6.95 -7.41
CA LYS A 121 -0.48 -5.72 -8.06
C LYS A 121 0.68 -4.77 -8.40
N ASP A 122 1.67 -4.67 -7.50
CA ASP A 122 2.84 -3.83 -7.71
C ASP A 122 3.75 -4.35 -8.85
N LYS A 123 3.73 -5.65 -9.19
CA LYS A 123 4.45 -6.19 -10.37
C LYS A 123 3.82 -5.74 -11.69
N PHE A 124 2.49 -5.63 -11.72
CA PHE A 124 1.75 -5.17 -12.90
C PHE A 124 1.64 -3.65 -12.99
N ARG A 125 2.06 -2.92 -11.95
CA ARG A 125 2.07 -1.45 -11.99
C ARG A 125 3.16 -0.96 -12.94
N LEU A 126 2.71 -0.36 -14.04
CA LEU A 126 3.55 0.41 -14.95
C LEU A 126 3.94 1.73 -14.28
N GLY A 127 4.91 1.68 -13.36
CA GLY A 127 5.59 2.82 -12.73
C GLY A 127 4.68 4.00 -12.33
N LYS A 128 5.25 5.22 -12.34
CA LYS A 128 4.44 6.44 -12.39
C LYS A 128 4.09 6.67 -13.87
N GLY A 129 2.81 6.53 -14.22
CA GLY A 129 2.32 6.93 -15.54
C GLY A 129 2.82 8.33 -15.87
N ARG A 130 3.56 8.45 -16.97
CA ARG A 130 4.04 9.75 -17.45
C ARG A 130 2.84 10.45 -18.06
N LYS A 131 2.42 11.57 -17.46
CA LYS A 131 1.39 12.42 -18.06
C LYS A 131 1.97 13.01 -19.35
N GLY A 132 1.28 12.82 -20.47
CA GLY A 132 1.64 13.46 -21.74
C GLY A 132 1.54 14.99 -21.65
N THR A 133 0.66 15.49 -20.79
CA THR A 133 0.50 16.92 -20.53
C THR A 133 1.32 17.36 -19.31
N LYS A 134 2.16 18.39 -19.49
CA LYS A 134 2.71 19.16 -18.38
C LYS A 134 1.62 20.12 -17.91
N PRO A 135 1.23 20.12 -16.63
CA PRO A 135 0.29 21.13 -16.13
C PRO A 135 0.95 22.50 -16.24
N GLY A 136 0.57 23.27 -17.26
CA GLY A 136 1.01 24.65 -17.44
C GLY A 136 0.29 25.56 -16.44
N THR A 137 1.02 26.51 -15.86
CA THR A 137 0.48 27.49 -14.91
C THR A 137 -0.37 28.57 -15.58
N LEU A 138 -0.14 28.84 -16.87
CA LEU A 138 -0.67 30.04 -17.53
C LEU A 138 -2.15 29.94 -17.96
N LEU A 139 -2.59 28.79 -18.49
CA LEU A 139 -3.90 28.68 -19.15
C LEU A 139 -5.02 28.18 -18.23
N LYS A 140 -4.69 27.58 -17.08
CA LYS A 140 -5.70 26.99 -16.17
C LYS A 140 -6.66 28.03 -15.59
N HIS A 141 -6.19 29.26 -15.38
CA HIS A 141 -7.01 30.35 -14.85
C HIS A 141 -7.77 31.13 -15.94
N SER A 142 -7.30 31.05 -17.19
CA SER A 142 -7.92 31.72 -18.34
C SER A 142 -9.02 30.89 -19.01
N ILE A 143 -9.08 29.59 -18.74
CA ILE A 143 -10.15 28.70 -19.21
C ILE A 143 -11.17 28.56 -18.08
N PRO A 144 -12.34 29.22 -18.16
CA PRO A 144 -13.37 29.09 -17.14
C PRO A 144 -13.88 27.65 -17.08
N ILE A 145 -13.94 27.08 -15.87
CA ILE A 145 -14.60 25.78 -15.63
C ILE A 145 -16.11 26.04 -15.74
N ARG A 146 -16.70 25.71 -16.89
CA ARG A 146 -18.14 25.82 -17.11
C ARG A 146 -18.83 24.65 -16.43
N THR A 147 -19.72 24.93 -15.49
CA THR A 147 -20.57 23.90 -14.87
C THR A 147 -21.82 23.67 -15.71
N PHE A 148 -22.57 22.58 -15.47
CA PHE A 148 -23.75 22.18 -16.29
C PHE A 148 -24.79 23.30 -16.55
N ALA A 149 -24.85 24.32 -15.69
CA ALA A 149 -25.76 25.46 -15.77
C ALA A 149 -25.25 26.59 -16.69
N ASP A 150 -23.93 26.67 -16.93
CA ASP A 150 -23.29 27.76 -17.70
C ASP A 150 -23.25 27.49 -19.22
N TRP A 151 -23.93 26.43 -19.67
CA TRP A 151 -23.98 26.01 -21.07
C TRP A 151 -25.19 26.62 -21.79
N ASP A 152 -24.98 27.73 -22.50
CA ASP A 152 -25.94 28.32 -23.44
C ASP A 152 -25.61 27.90 -24.89
N ASN A 153 -25.56 26.58 -25.13
CA ASN A 153 -25.15 25.99 -26.41
C ASN A 153 -26.34 25.28 -27.07
N ALA A 154 -27.42 26.01 -27.32
CA ALA A 154 -28.56 25.51 -28.09
C ALA A 154 -28.26 25.36 -29.61
N ARG A 155 -27.04 25.70 -30.05
CA ARG A 155 -26.62 25.64 -31.46
C ARG A 155 -25.38 24.76 -31.60
N PRO A 156 -25.35 23.83 -32.59
CA PRO A 156 -24.14 23.08 -32.96
C PRO A 156 -22.94 23.98 -33.25
N GLY A 157 -21.73 23.49 -32.96
CA GLY A 157 -20.48 24.22 -33.23
C GLY A 157 -19.58 24.44 -32.00
N PHE A 158 -19.96 23.95 -30.82
CA PHE A 158 -19.13 23.97 -29.62
C PHE A 158 -18.63 22.57 -29.30
N VAL A 159 -17.32 22.37 -29.36
CA VAL A 159 -16.71 21.04 -29.34
C VAL A 159 -15.71 20.89 -28.19
N GLU A 160 -15.77 19.77 -27.48
CA GLU A 160 -14.75 19.32 -26.56
C GLU A 160 -13.79 18.41 -27.31
N VAL A 161 -12.50 18.69 -27.18
CA VAL A 161 -11.44 17.92 -27.82
C VAL A 161 -10.53 17.35 -26.76
N ASP A 162 -10.41 16.03 -26.70
CA ASP A 162 -9.52 15.34 -25.78
C ASP A 162 -8.61 14.36 -26.54
N LEU A 163 -7.38 14.17 -26.05
CA LEU A 163 -6.40 13.26 -26.61
C LEU A 163 -6.14 12.12 -25.62
N VAL A 164 -6.42 10.88 -26.06
CA VAL A 164 -6.20 9.68 -25.27
C VAL A 164 -5.03 8.90 -25.86
N GLY A 165 -3.97 8.78 -25.07
CA GLY A 165 -2.86 7.90 -25.38
C GLY A 165 -3.08 6.48 -24.89
N HIS A 166 -2.91 5.51 -25.79
CA HIS A 166 -3.05 4.07 -25.48
C HIS A 166 -1.68 3.42 -25.22
N ASP A 167 -0.75 4.15 -24.63
CA ASP A 167 0.61 3.71 -24.32
C ASP A 167 0.69 2.88 -23.03
N GLY A 168 -0.44 2.71 -22.33
CA GLY A 168 -0.51 2.00 -21.05
C GLY A 168 0.32 2.67 -19.94
N GLY A 169 0.81 3.89 -20.14
CA GLY A 169 1.76 4.56 -19.24
C GLY A 169 3.24 4.29 -19.54
N ASN A 170 3.56 3.57 -20.63
CA ASN A 170 4.92 3.48 -21.16
C ASN A 170 4.99 4.11 -22.57
N THR A 171 5.60 5.29 -22.66
CA THR A 171 5.74 6.06 -23.91
C THR A 171 6.78 5.49 -24.89
N SER A 172 7.31 4.29 -24.65
CA SER A 172 8.28 3.66 -25.56
C SER A 172 7.58 2.70 -26.52
N GLY A 173 7.78 2.88 -27.83
CA GLY A 173 7.25 2.02 -28.88
C GLY A 173 6.09 2.66 -29.64
N ASP A 174 5.47 1.88 -30.52
CA ASP A 174 4.33 2.32 -31.31
C ASP A 174 3.03 2.05 -30.57
N PHE A 175 2.18 3.06 -30.46
CA PHE A 175 0.90 2.97 -29.77
C PHE A 175 -0.13 3.86 -30.47
N ILE A 176 -1.40 3.49 -30.30
CA ILE A 176 -2.52 4.26 -30.86
C ILE A 176 -2.69 5.54 -30.02
N GLN A 177 -3.02 6.63 -30.71
CA GLN A 177 -3.49 7.87 -30.11
C GLN A 177 -4.89 8.13 -30.66
N SER A 178 -5.85 8.37 -29.77
CA SER A 178 -7.22 8.71 -30.17
C SER A 178 -7.49 10.17 -29.88
N LEU A 179 -8.11 10.85 -30.85
CA LEU A 179 -8.69 12.18 -30.69
C LEU A 179 -10.20 12.00 -30.48
N ASN A 180 -10.67 12.37 -29.29
CA ASN A 180 -12.10 12.46 -29.01
C ASN A 180 -12.58 13.86 -29.37
N PHE A 181 -13.65 13.93 -30.15
CA PHE A 181 -14.24 15.18 -30.62
C PHE A 181 -15.75 15.09 -30.36
N VAL A 182 -16.25 15.85 -29.39
CA VAL A 182 -17.64 15.80 -28.95
C VAL A 182 -18.26 17.17 -29.11
N ASP A 183 -19.32 17.30 -29.93
CA ASP A 183 -20.16 18.49 -29.92
C ASP A 183 -21.07 18.45 -28.68
N ILE A 184 -21.09 19.54 -27.94
CA ILE A 184 -21.73 19.64 -26.63
C ILE A 184 -23.05 20.41 -26.72
N ALA A 185 -23.53 20.69 -27.94
CA ALA A 185 -24.84 21.28 -28.14
C ALA A 185 -25.93 20.37 -27.56
N ARG A 186 -26.90 20.99 -26.87
CA ARG A 186 -28.11 20.28 -26.43
C ARG A 186 -29.10 20.20 -27.60
N ILE A 187 -29.64 19.01 -27.83
CA ILE A 187 -30.83 18.78 -28.67
C ILE A 187 -32.07 19.08 -27.82
#